data_AF-A0A7Z9GWP8-F1
#
_entry.id   AF-A0A7Z9GWP8-F1
#
_cell.length_a   1.000
_cell.length_b   1.000
_cell.length_c   1.000
_cell.angle_alpha   90.00
_cell.angle_beta   90.00
_cell.angle_gamma   90.00
#
_symmetry.space_group_name_H-M   'P 1'
#
loop_
_entity.id
_entity.type
_entity.pdbx_description
1 polymer ?
#
loop_
_entity_poly.entity_id
_entity_poly.type
_entity_poly.pdbx_seq_one_letter_code
_entity_poly.pdbx_strand_id
1 'polypeptide(L)'
;KLYEPRKDRSFSGQSLQLGNQTYQKGLAIHSRTTLVYRLTAAHKSFQAVAGIDPLMRDNGHVVLVIRGDEKELFRQAISGKDKPISLDLDITGVRRLSILVDFGQQLDIADHLHLCNARITK
;
A
#
# COMPACT_ATOMS: atom_id res chain seq x y z
N LYS A 1 13.09 11.04 -10.49
CA LYS A 1 11.82 11.37 -9.79
C LYS A 1 12.04 11.07 -8.31
N LEU A 2 11.85 12.04 -7.42
CA LEU A 2 12.37 12.00 -6.02
C LEU A 2 11.85 10.80 -5.20
N TYR A 3 10.63 10.33 -5.48
CA TYR A 3 9.99 9.22 -4.76
C TYR A 3 9.43 8.16 -5.71
N GLU A 4 10.32 7.45 -6.43
CA GLU A 4 9.88 6.24 -7.12
C GLU A 4 9.48 5.14 -6.11
N PRO A 5 8.41 4.38 -6.36
CA PRO A 5 8.04 3.24 -5.52
C PRO A 5 9.21 2.28 -5.34
N ARG A 6 9.44 1.84 -4.10
CA ARG A 6 10.52 0.90 -3.79
C ARG A 6 9.94 -0.49 -3.53
N LYS A 7 10.56 -1.49 -4.13
CA LYS A 7 10.20 -2.90 -3.92
C LYS A 7 11.10 -3.51 -2.84
N ASP A 8 10.49 -4.23 -1.90
CA ASP A 8 11.16 -5.02 -0.86
C ASP A 8 12.08 -4.22 0.08
N ARG A 9 11.96 -2.88 0.09
CA ARG A 9 12.70 -1.96 0.97
C ARG A 9 11.96 -0.63 1.16
N SER A 10 12.22 0.05 2.27
CA SER A 10 11.73 1.40 2.57
C SER A 10 12.47 2.47 1.77
N PHE A 11 12.05 3.74 1.88
CA PHE A 11 12.75 4.88 1.28
C PHE A 11 14.13 5.14 1.90
N SER A 12 14.37 4.69 3.15
CA SER A 12 15.70 4.73 3.79
C SER A 12 16.63 3.59 3.34
N GLY A 13 16.14 2.66 2.50
CA GLY A 13 16.91 1.49 2.05
C GLY A 13 16.90 0.30 3.02
N GLN A 14 16.18 0.41 4.14
CA GLN A 14 16.02 -0.67 5.12
C GLN A 14 14.86 -1.60 4.74
N SER A 15 14.72 -2.71 5.46
CA SER A 15 13.53 -3.58 5.33
C SER A 15 12.25 -2.82 5.65
N LEU A 16 11.13 -3.26 5.08
CA LEU A 16 9.82 -2.70 5.40
C LEU A 16 9.44 -3.06 6.83
N GLN A 17 8.85 -2.12 7.56
CA GLN A 17 8.42 -2.30 8.95
C GLN A 17 7.01 -1.75 9.15
N LEU A 18 6.21 -2.46 9.93
CA LEU A 18 4.90 -2.03 10.40
C LEU A 18 4.67 -2.57 11.82
N GLY A 19 4.34 -1.68 12.77
CA GLY A 19 4.28 -2.04 14.18
C GLY A 19 5.60 -2.67 14.65
N ASN A 20 5.52 -3.83 15.30
CA ASN A 20 6.70 -4.58 15.77
C ASN A 20 7.20 -5.63 14.78
N GLN A 21 6.72 -5.62 13.53
CA GLN A 21 7.04 -6.63 12.52
C GLN A 21 7.90 -6.06 11.40
N THR A 22 8.88 -6.85 10.97
CA THR A 22 9.72 -6.56 9.79
C THR A 22 9.35 -7.50 8.65
N TYR A 23 9.27 -6.96 7.44
CA TYR A 23 8.85 -7.67 6.23
C TYR A 23 9.94 -7.61 5.17
N GLN A 24 10.22 -8.77 4.58
CA GLN A 24 11.19 -8.89 3.48
C GLN A 24 10.59 -8.58 2.11
N LYS A 25 9.25 -8.60 2.01
CA LYS A 25 8.50 -8.40 0.77
C LYS A 25 7.47 -7.31 0.91
N GLY A 26 7.28 -6.55 -0.16
CA GLY A 26 6.24 -5.52 -0.23
C GLY A 26 6.66 -4.32 -1.05
N LEU A 27 5.95 -3.20 -0.85
CA LEU A 27 6.19 -1.94 -1.54
C LEU A 27 6.23 -0.78 -0.53
N ALA A 28 7.18 0.14 -0.71
CA ALA A 28 7.11 1.47 -0.11
C ALA A 28 6.66 2.49 -1.18
N ILE A 29 5.64 3.28 -0.85
CA ILE A 29 4.94 4.16 -1.79
C ILE A 29 4.74 5.53 -1.14
N HIS A 30 5.14 6.58 -1.84
CA HIS A 30 4.92 7.97 -1.43
C HIS A 30 3.65 8.51 -2.09
N SER A 31 2.83 9.29 -1.39
CA SER A 31 1.64 9.94 -1.98
C SER A 31 2.05 11.13 -2.89
N ARG A 32 1.35 11.46 -3.96
CA ARG A 32 0.29 10.73 -4.63
C ARG A 32 0.87 9.80 -5.68
N THR A 33 0.63 8.50 -5.54
CA THR A 33 1.09 7.49 -6.50
C THR A 33 -0.01 6.49 -6.82
N THR A 34 -0.18 6.20 -8.12
CA THR A 34 -1.02 5.10 -8.61
C THR A 34 -0.14 4.02 -9.24
N LEU A 35 -0.29 2.79 -8.77
CA LEU A 35 0.27 1.58 -9.38
C LEU A 35 -0.86 0.81 -10.06
N VAL A 36 -0.63 0.32 -11.27
CA VAL A 36 -1.62 -0.47 -12.03
C VAL A 36 -1.00 -1.78 -12.47
N TYR A 37 -1.64 -2.88 -12.10
CA TYR A 37 -1.24 -4.24 -12.45
C TYR A 37 -2.28 -4.88 -13.35
N ARG A 38 -1.83 -5.53 -14.44
CA ARG A 38 -2.69 -6.36 -15.28
C ARG A 38 -2.76 -7.76 -14.68
N LEU A 39 -3.97 -8.28 -14.57
CA LEU A 39 -4.24 -9.61 -14.00
C LEU A 39 -4.71 -10.57 -15.08
N THR A 40 -4.46 -11.86 -14.83
CA THR A 40 -5.07 -12.97 -15.59
C THR A 40 -6.23 -13.57 -14.78
N ALA A 41 -7.08 -14.36 -15.45
CA ALA A 41 -8.29 -14.97 -14.85
C ALA A 41 -8.02 -15.95 -13.69
N ALA A 42 -6.76 -16.35 -13.45
CA ALA A 42 -6.41 -17.30 -12.39
C ALA A 42 -6.27 -16.66 -11.00
N HIS A 43 -6.25 -15.33 -10.89
CA HIS A 43 -6.07 -14.63 -9.63
C HIS A 43 -7.42 -14.42 -8.93
N LYS A 44 -7.46 -14.63 -7.61
CA LYS A 44 -8.67 -14.54 -6.80
C LYS A 44 -8.57 -13.61 -5.61
N SER A 45 -7.42 -13.51 -4.97
CA SER A 45 -7.25 -12.61 -3.81
C SER A 45 -6.02 -11.74 -3.93
N PHE A 46 -6.17 -10.48 -3.52
CA PHE A 46 -5.08 -9.57 -3.21
C PHE A 46 -4.93 -9.44 -1.70
N GLN A 47 -3.75 -9.79 -1.19
CA GLN A 47 -3.43 -9.77 0.23
C GLN A 47 -2.25 -8.85 0.52
N ALA A 48 -2.35 -8.05 1.58
CA ALA A 48 -1.27 -7.18 2.04
C ALA A 48 -1.45 -6.79 3.52
N VAL A 49 -0.42 -6.22 4.12
CA VAL A 49 -0.52 -5.46 5.38
C VAL A 49 -0.13 -4.02 5.09
N ALA A 50 -1.06 -3.09 5.31
CA ALA A 50 -0.88 -1.67 5.02
C ALA A 50 -0.65 -0.87 6.30
N GLY A 51 0.22 0.12 6.24
CA GLY A 51 0.43 1.09 7.30
C GLY A 51 1.46 2.15 6.91
N ILE A 52 1.61 3.18 7.73
CA ILE A 52 2.62 4.21 7.53
C ILE A 52 3.98 3.71 8.01
N ASP A 53 5.05 4.09 7.29
CA ASP A 53 6.44 3.86 7.70
C ASP A 53 6.66 4.39 9.13
N PRO A 54 7.08 3.56 10.11
CA PRO A 54 7.31 3.97 11.50
C PRO A 54 8.26 5.16 11.64
N LEU A 55 9.17 5.39 10.67
CA LEU A 55 10.06 6.54 10.66
C LEU A 55 9.30 7.88 10.52
N MET A 56 8.10 7.87 9.95
CA MET A 56 7.26 9.06 9.75
C MET A 56 6.44 9.41 11.01
N ARG A 57 6.30 8.47 11.96
CA ARG A 57 5.54 8.63 13.20
C ARG A 57 4.15 9.23 12.91
N ASP A 58 3.66 10.11 13.77
CA ASP A 58 2.35 10.75 13.72
C ASP A 58 2.13 11.74 12.57
N ASN A 59 3.13 11.94 11.69
CA ASN A 59 3.06 12.94 10.63
C ASN A 59 2.53 12.39 9.30
N GLY A 60 2.60 11.07 9.10
CA GLY A 60 2.13 10.46 7.85
C GLY A 60 0.62 10.24 7.87
N HIS A 61 -0.05 10.65 6.80
CA HIS A 61 -1.48 10.40 6.63
C HIS A 61 -1.82 10.23 5.16
N VAL A 62 -2.24 9.04 4.75
CA VAL A 62 -2.63 8.76 3.35
C VAL A 62 -4.06 8.28 3.25
N VAL A 63 -4.61 8.34 2.04
CA VAL A 63 -5.82 7.58 1.68
C VAL A 63 -5.41 6.45 0.74
N LEU A 64 -5.54 5.21 1.22
CA LEU A 64 -5.30 4.02 0.41
C LEU A 64 -6.60 3.63 -0.29
N VAL A 65 -6.56 3.53 -1.62
CA VAL A 65 -7.67 3.07 -2.46
C VAL A 65 -7.20 1.90 -3.31
N ILE A 66 -7.94 0.78 -3.23
CA ILE A 66 -7.73 -0.39 -4.09
C ILE A 66 -8.94 -0.53 -5.01
N ARG A 67 -8.68 -0.60 -6.32
CA ARG A 67 -9.73 -0.78 -7.34
C ARG A 67 -9.47 -2.02 -8.18
N GLY A 68 -10.53 -2.77 -8.43
CA GLY A 68 -10.58 -3.82 -9.44
C GLY A 68 -11.35 -3.32 -10.65
N ASP A 69 -10.65 -3.12 -11.76
CA ASP A 69 -11.15 -2.39 -12.92
C ASP A 69 -11.69 -1.02 -12.50
N GLU A 70 -12.97 -0.74 -12.72
CA GLU A 70 -13.62 0.52 -12.33
C GLU A 70 -14.27 0.48 -10.95
N LYS A 71 -14.24 -0.68 -10.25
CA LYS A 71 -14.88 -0.86 -8.95
C LYS A 71 -13.90 -0.61 -7.80
N GLU A 72 -14.29 0.23 -6.85
CA GLU A 72 -13.59 0.37 -5.58
C GLU A 72 -13.82 -0.87 -4.70
N LEU A 73 -12.74 -1.54 -4.32
CA LEU A 73 -12.76 -2.73 -3.46
C LEU A 73 -12.42 -2.37 -2.01
N PHE A 74 -11.59 -1.34 -1.82
CA PHE A 74 -11.18 -0.85 -0.51
C PHE A 74 -10.86 0.64 -0.58
N ARG A 75 -11.25 1.38 0.46
CA ARG A 75 -10.86 2.77 0.68
C ARG A 75 -10.77 3.06 2.16
N GLN A 76 -9.63 3.52 2.62
CA GLN A 76 -9.45 3.91 4.01
C GLN A 76 -8.35 4.96 4.17
N ALA A 77 -8.57 5.90 5.09
CA ALA A 77 -7.53 6.79 5.59
C ALA A 77 -6.63 6.04 6.58
N ILE A 78 -5.31 6.17 6.44
CA ILE A 78 -4.32 5.52 7.29
C ILE A 78 -3.36 6.58 7.79
N SER A 79 -3.29 6.74 9.10
CA SER A 79 -2.35 7.61 9.80
C SER A 79 -1.23 6.81 10.45
N GLY A 80 -0.12 7.47 10.79
CA GLY A 80 0.98 6.83 11.52
C GLY A 80 0.67 6.44 12.97
N LYS A 81 -0.49 6.87 13.49
CA LYS A 81 -1.00 6.44 14.81
C LYS A 81 -1.80 5.13 14.73
N ASP A 82 -2.23 4.76 13.54
CA ASP A 82 -3.09 3.60 13.35
C ASP A 82 -2.30 2.30 13.44
N LYS A 83 -2.97 1.25 13.91
CA LYS A 83 -2.42 -0.10 13.82
C LYS A 83 -2.37 -0.54 12.35
N PRO A 84 -1.39 -1.37 11.96
CA PRO A 84 -1.34 -1.94 10.62
C PRO A 84 -2.63 -2.69 10.27
N ILE A 85 -3.08 -2.54 9.02
CA ILE A 85 -4.34 -3.09 8.52
C ILE A 85 -4.03 -4.27 7.61
N SER A 86 -4.59 -5.43 7.92
CA SER A 86 -4.54 -6.60 7.03
C SER A 86 -5.62 -6.49 5.96
N LEU A 87 -5.21 -6.63 4.69
CA LEU A 87 -6.08 -6.66 3.53
C LEU A 87 -6.16 -8.08 2.98
N ASP A 88 -7.38 -8.54 2.69
CA ASP A 88 -7.68 -9.73 1.92
C ASP A 88 -8.90 -9.41 1.04
N LEU A 89 -8.66 -9.07 -0.22
CA LEU A 89 -9.67 -8.53 -1.13
C LEU A 89 -9.90 -9.51 -2.28
N ASP A 90 -11.17 -9.84 -2.53
CA ASP A 90 -11.57 -10.63 -3.70
C ASP A 90 -11.36 -9.80 -4.98
N ILE A 91 -10.58 -10.37 -5.88
CA ILE A 91 -10.24 -9.81 -7.19
C ILE A 91 -10.58 -10.80 -8.31
N THR A 92 -11.46 -11.77 -8.03
CA THR A 92 -11.92 -12.74 -9.03
C THR A 92 -12.56 -12.01 -10.22
N GLY A 93 -12.06 -12.30 -11.42
CA GLY A 93 -12.53 -11.69 -12.66
C GLY A 93 -12.03 -10.28 -12.92
N VAL A 94 -11.26 -9.67 -12.00
CA VAL A 94 -10.64 -8.35 -12.20
C VAL A 94 -9.53 -8.46 -13.26
N ARG A 95 -9.50 -7.52 -14.22
CA ARG A 95 -8.45 -7.46 -15.25
C ARG A 95 -7.34 -6.47 -14.91
N ARG A 96 -7.66 -5.40 -14.17
CA ARG A 96 -6.71 -4.38 -13.72
C ARG A 96 -6.88 -4.13 -12.23
N LEU A 97 -5.82 -4.39 -11.45
CA LEU A 97 -5.76 -3.97 -10.06
C LEU A 97 -5.04 -2.63 -9.99
N SER A 98 -5.71 -1.60 -9.47
CA SER A 98 -5.12 -0.28 -9.24
C SER A 98 -4.97 -0.04 -7.75
N ILE A 99 -3.77 0.39 -7.35
CA ILE A 99 -3.42 0.76 -5.98
C ILE A 99 -3.09 2.24 -6.01
N LEU A 100 -3.96 3.06 -5.44
CA LEU A 100 -3.75 4.50 -5.29
C LEU A 100 -3.42 4.78 -3.83
N VAL A 101 -2.29 5.43 -3.62
CA VAL A 101 -1.92 6.09 -2.36
C VAL A 101 -2.11 7.58 -2.61
N ASP A 102 -3.23 8.13 -2.15
CA ASP A 102 -3.57 9.55 -2.30
C ASP A 102 -3.20 10.34 -1.03
N PHE A 103 -3.16 11.66 -1.17
CA PHE A 103 -2.92 12.57 -0.05
C PHE A 103 -3.98 12.44 1.03
N GLY A 104 -3.54 12.60 2.27
CA GLY A 104 -4.41 12.68 3.44
C GLY A 104 -4.71 14.09 3.92
N GLN A 105 -5.02 14.19 5.21
CA GLN A 105 -5.33 15.47 5.87
C GLN A 105 -4.08 16.23 6.35
N GLN A 106 -2.95 15.54 6.53
CA GLN A 106 -1.66 16.13 6.91
C GLN A 106 -0.76 16.13 5.66
N LEU A 107 -0.04 17.24 5.45
CA LEU A 107 0.75 17.52 4.25
C LEU A 107 1.62 16.34 3.75
N ASP A 108 1.95 16.37 2.47
CA ASP A 108 2.50 15.28 1.63
C ASP A 108 3.88 14.72 1.99
N ILE A 109 4.70 15.41 2.80
CA ILE A 109 6.13 15.06 2.99
C ILE A 109 6.34 13.74 3.74
N ALA A 110 5.41 13.38 4.64
CA ALA A 110 5.54 12.20 5.51
C ALA A 110 4.67 11.01 5.07
N ASP A 111 4.12 11.07 3.86
CA ASP A 111 3.15 10.11 3.34
C ASP A 111 3.81 8.85 2.74
N HIS A 112 4.66 8.22 3.55
CA HIS A 112 5.28 6.94 3.18
C HIS A 112 4.40 5.79 3.64
N LEU A 113 3.65 5.20 2.71
CA LEU A 113 2.91 3.96 2.94
C LEU A 113 3.83 2.76 2.72
N HIS A 114 3.86 1.83 3.68
CA HIS A 114 4.33 0.47 3.48
C HIS A 114 3.13 -0.45 3.19
N LEU A 115 3.23 -1.18 2.07
CA LEU A 115 2.32 -2.25 1.67
C LEU A 115 3.08 -3.58 1.74
N CYS A 116 3.16 -4.12 2.96
CA CYS A 116 3.96 -5.28 3.32
C CYS A 116 3.30 -6.59 2.90
N ASN A 117 4.12 -7.58 2.54
CA ASN A 117 3.70 -8.91 2.06
C ASN A 117 2.64 -8.87 0.94
N ALA A 118 2.61 -7.77 0.18
CA ALA A 118 1.68 -7.56 -0.93
C ALA A 118 1.84 -8.67 -1.96
N ARG A 119 0.78 -9.45 -2.15
CA ARG A 119 0.78 -10.61 -3.05
C ARG A 119 -0.60 -10.83 -3.64
N ILE A 120 -0.61 -11.57 -4.73
CA ILE A 120 -1.81 -12.03 -5.39
C ILE A 120 -1.81 -13.56 -5.33
N THR A 121 -2.94 -14.16 -4.96
CA THR A 121 -3.11 -15.61 -4.86
C THR A 121 -4.22 -16.11 -5.78
N LYS A 122 -4.22 -17.43 -6.03
CA LYS A 122 -5.27 -18.14 -6.78
C LYS A 122 -6.40 -18.60 -5.86
#